data_AF-A0A7X8NTQ3-F1
#
_entry.id   AF-A0A7X8NTQ3-F1
#
_cell.length_a   1.000
_cell.length_b   1.000
_cell.length_c   1.000
_cell.angle_alpha   90.00
_cell.angle_beta   90.00
_cell.angle_gamma   90.00
#
_symmetry.space_group_name_H-M   'P 1'
#
loop_
_entity.id
_entity.type
_entity.pdbx_description
1 polymer ?
#
loop_
_entity_poly.entity_id
_entity_poly.type
_entity_poly.pdbx_seq_one_letter_code
_entity_poly.pdbx_strand_id
1 'polypeptide(L)'
;MLLFLPLLGSCSYVYELLAITINGQVAFAVDPASGFQPDCVHSIDVSADDGEPKAKSEPGDDKGLVENGSVYWWDFRDVRSCKNEFPIIYGDALIGPRADGTGYVKAKPLKQGVVYQVGTSGDGAYGSGWFKILPNGEIENYPNDPTPADRDEDGYLIKSEPDTGAN
;
A
#
# COMPACT_ATOMS: atom_id res chain seq x y z
N MET A 1 -47.20 -9.34 12.22
CA MET A 1 -46.44 -8.17 11.76
C MET A 1 -44.97 -8.52 11.91
N LEU A 2 -44.32 -8.97 10.82
CA LEU A 2 -42.91 -9.37 10.83
C LEU A 2 -42.05 -8.12 10.84
N LEU A 3 -41.25 -7.94 11.89
CA LEU A 3 -40.19 -6.94 11.96
C LEU A 3 -39.09 -7.32 10.97
N PHE A 4 -39.01 -6.60 9.84
CA PHE A 4 -37.80 -6.52 9.03
C PHE A 4 -36.79 -5.65 9.79
N LEU A 5 -35.80 -6.26 10.44
CA LEU A 5 -34.59 -5.53 10.84
C LEU A 5 -33.74 -5.31 9.58
N PRO A 6 -33.44 -4.07 9.18
CA PRO A 6 -32.47 -3.83 8.12
C PRO A 6 -31.09 -4.18 8.69
N LEU A 7 -30.50 -5.27 8.20
CA LEU A 7 -29.09 -5.56 8.41
C LEU A 7 -28.29 -4.54 7.58
N LEU A 8 -28.02 -3.38 8.17
CA LEU A 8 -27.03 -2.42 7.67
C LEU A 8 -25.62 -2.98 7.94
N GLY A 9 -25.30 -4.09 7.29
CA GLY A 9 -23.93 -4.61 7.24
C GLY A 9 -23.18 -3.89 6.15
N SER A 10 -22.34 -2.91 6.51
CA SER A 10 -21.29 -2.44 5.60
C SER A 10 -20.35 -3.62 5.38
N CYS A 11 -20.45 -4.27 4.23
CA CYS A 11 -19.62 -5.43 3.90
C CYS A 11 -18.27 -4.91 3.42
N SER A 12 -17.36 -4.66 4.35
CA SER A 12 -15.94 -4.46 3.99
C SER A 12 -15.30 -5.81 3.65
N TYR A 13 -14.41 -5.84 2.67
CA TYR A 13 -13.63 -7.02 2.32
C TYR A 13 -12.18 -6.65 2.02
N VAL A 14 -11.30 -7.65 2.19
CA VAL A 14 -9.87 -7.54 1.89
C VAL A 14 -9.53 -8.35 0.65
N TYR A 15 -8.51 -7.93 -0.08
CA TYR A 15 -8.01 -8.64 -1.26
C TYR A 15 -6.50 -8.51 -1.35
N GLU A 16 -5.87 -9.49 -1.99
CA GLU A 16 -4.42 -9.51 -2.13
C GLU A 16 -3.99 -8.82 -3.43
N LEU A 17 -2.88 -8.10 -3.36
CA LEU A 17 -2.25 -7.41 -4.48
C LEU A 17 -0.92 -8.08 -4.83
N LEU A 18 -0.56 -8.02 -6.10
CA LEU A 18 0.78 -8.33 -6.60
C LEU A 18 1.36 -7.12 -7.32
N ALA A 19 2.65 -6.90 -7.14
CA ALA A 19 3.44 -6.07 -8.01
C ALA A 19 3.88 -6.86 -9.25
N ILE A 20 3.66 -6.29 -10.43
CA ILE A 20 4.00 -6.87 -11.73
C ILE A 20 4.79 -5.86 -12.56
N THR A 21 5.42 -6.32 -13.65
CA THR A 21 6.11 -5.45 -14.60
C THR A 21 5.28 -5.28 -15.87
N ILE A 22 4.95 -4.03 -16.22
CA ILE A 22 4.30 -3.68 -17.48
C ILE A 22 5.21 -2.68 -18.20
N ASN A 23 5.71 -3.04 -19.39
CA ASN A 23 6.60 -2.18 -20.19
C ASN A 23 7.82 -1.65 -19.42
N GLY A 24 8.37 -2.44 -18.50
CA GLY A 24 9.52 -2.06 -17.67
C GLY A 24 9.18 -1.16 -16.47
N GLN A 25 7.89 -0.89 -16.21
CA GLN A 25 7.42 -0.14 -15.05
C GLN A 25 6.76 -1.09 -14.04
N VAL A 26 6.93 -0.78 -12.76
CA VAL A 26 6.18 -1.46 -11.68
C VAL A 26 4.72 -1.06 -11.80
N ALA A 27 3.83 -2.04 -11.70
CA ALA A 27 2.39 -1.87 -11.64
C ALA A 27 1.80 -2.80 -10.58
N PHE A 28 0.62 -2.49 -10.09
CA PHE A 28 -0.09 -3.29 -9.10
C PHE A 28 -1.34 -3.88 -9.72
N ALA A 29 -1.58 -5.15 -9.47
CA ALA A 29 -2.77 -5.87 -9.91
C ALA A 29 -3.33 -6.69 -8.74
N VAL A 30 -4.61 -7.04 -8.81
CA VAL A 30 -5.20 -7.99 -7.86
C VAL A 30 -4.57 -9.37 -8.10
N ASP A 31 -4.18 -10.05 -7.03
CA ASP A 31 -3.73 -11.44 -7.11
C ASP A 31 -4.87 -12.30 -7.68
N PRO A 32 -4.68 -13.06 -8.77
CA PRO A 32 -5.69 -13.99 -9.27
C PRO A 32 -6.15 -15.04 -8.24
N ALA A 33 -5.33 -15.34 -7.23
CA ALA A 33 -5.66 -16.23 -6.12
C ALA A 33 -6.48 -15.55 -5.02
N SER A 34 -6.62 -14.22 -5.04
CA SER A 34 -7.44 -13.47 -4.09
C SER A 34 -8.91 -13.90 -4.19
N GLY A 35 -9.55 -14.09 -3.04
CA GLY A 35 -10.97 -14.45 -2.94
C GLY A 35 -11.92 -13.36 -3.44
N PHE A 36 -11.42 -12.13 -3.62
CA PHE A 36 -12.16 -11.00 -4.16
C PHE A 36 -11.37 -10.32 -5.28
N GLN A 37 -12.09 -9.81 -6.27
CA GLN A 37 -11.56 -9.19 -7.48
C GLN A 37 -12.21 -7.82 -7.71
N PRO A 38 -11.85 -6.79 -6.92
CA PRO A 38 -12.42 -5.45 -7.07
C PRO A 38 -11.92 -4.76 -8.33
N ASP A 39 -12.77 -3.90 -8.89
CA ASP A 39 -12.49 -3.05 -10.04
C ASP A 39 -12.49 -1.55 -9.70
N CYS A 40 -12.61 -1.22 -8.41
CA CYS A 40 -12.85 0.15 -7.94
C CYS A 40 -11.77 0.60 -6.96
N VAL A 41 -10.91 1.54 -7.38
CA VAL A 41 -9.85 2.10 -6.54
C VAL A 41 -10.02 3.61 -6.36
N HIS A 42 -9.95 4.06 -5.12
CA HIS A 42 -10.01 5.47 -4.71
C HIS A 42 -8.69 5.96 -4.15
N SER A 43 -7.91 5.08 -3.54
CA SER A 43 -6.59 5.40 -3.02
C SER A 43 -5.57 4.31 -3.31
N ILE A 44 -4.32 4.73 -3.40
CA ILE A 44 -3.16 3.86 -3.42
C ILE A 44 -2.02 4.48 -2.63
N ASP A 45 -1.30 3.63 -1.92
CA ASP A 45 -0.09 3.99 -1.22
C ASP A 45 0.97 2.91 -1.36
N VAL A 46 2.23 3.35 -1.32
CA VAL A 46 3.41 2.48 -1.30
C VAL A 46 4.38 3.01 -0.28
N SER A 47 4.80 2.17 0.66
CA SER A 47 5.74 2.48 1.72
C SER A 47 6.82 1.41 1.82
N ALA A 48 7.97 1.77 2.40
CA ALA A 48 8.93 0.76 2.83
C ALA A 48 8.37 0.01 4.05
N ASP A 49 8.40 -1.32 4.01
CA ASP A 49 7.68 -2.20 4.94
C ASP A 49 8.15 -2.06 6.39
N ASP A 50 9.47 -2.12 6.61
CA ASP A 50 10.12 -1.94 7.92
C ASP A 50 10.32 -0.46 8.29
N GLY A 51 9.76 0.45 7.50
CA GLY A 51 9.94 1.88 7.66
C GLY A 51 11.31 2.41 7.20
N GLU A 52 12.18 1.60 6.59
CA GLU A 52 13.45 2.05 6.04
C GLU A 52 13.75 1.41 4.65
N PRO A 53 14.61 2.01 3.82
CA PRO A 53 15.14 3.35 3.97
C PRO A 53 14.07 4.41 3.72
N LYS A 54 14.11 5.50 4.48
CA LYS A 54 13.21 6.65 4.26
C LYS A 54 13.35 7.25 2.86
N ALA A 55 12.21 7.63 2.30
CA ALA A 55 12.12 8.48 1.12
C ALA A 55 12.53 9.93 1.46
N LYS A 56 12.84 10.73 0.43
CA LYS A 56 13.10 12.17 0.58
C LYS A 56 11.87 12.95 0.17
N SER A 57 11.40 13.85 1.03
CA SER A 57 10.27 14.73 0.71
C SER A 57 10.66 15.75 -0.37
N GLU A 58 9.73 16.04 -1.27
CA GLU A 58 9.84 17.06 -2.31
C GLU A 58 8.76 18.14 -2.11
N PRO A 59 8.89 19.33 -2.74
CA PRO A 59 7.84 20.35 -2.69
C PRO A 59 6.50 19.82 -3.19
N GLY A 60 5.47 19.97 -2.35
CA GLY A 60 4.11 19.49 -2.64
C GLY A 60 3.77 18.13 -2.03
N ASP A 61 4.74 17.43 -1.44
CA ASP A 61 4.46 16.23 -0.66
C ASP A 61 3.94 16.56 0.73
N ASP A 62 3.13 15.67 1.28
CA ASP A 62 2.90 15.57 2.71
C ASP A 62 4.17 15.04 3.39
N LYS A 63 4.88 15.95 4.07
CA LYS A 63 6.13 15.62 4.76
C LYS A 63 5.95 14.58 5.86
N GLY A 64 4.82 14.57 6.55
CA GLY A 64 4.56 13.63 7.64
C GLY A 64 4.52 12.20 7.12
N LEU A 65 3.82 11.99 6.00
CA LEU A 65 3.78 10.68 5.33
C LEU A 65 5.15 10.22 4.87
N VAL A 66 5.95 11.10 4.26
CA VAL A 66 7.28 10.73 3.75
C VAL A 66 8.29 10.47 4.86
N GLU A 67 8.41 11.39 5.83
CA GLU A 67 9.50 11.37 6.83
C GLU A 67 9.21 10.42 8.00
N ASN A 68 7.93 10.22 8.35
CA ASN A 68 7.54 9.36 9.48
C ASN A 68 6.93 8.03 9.04
N GLY A 69 6.18 8.03 7.94
CA GLY A 69 5.52 6.81 7.42
C GLY A 69 6.34 6.08 6.36
N SER A 70 7.51 6.61 5.97
CA SER A 70 8.37 6.04 4.93
C SER A 70 7.62 5.76 3.62
N VAL A 71 6.68 6.66 3.31
CA VAL A 71 5.83 6.59 2.12
C VAL A 71 6.61 7.05 0.89
N TYR A 72 6.64 6.18 -0.10
CA TYR A 72 7.24 6.41 -1.42
C TYR A 72 6.22 6.92 -2.43
N TRP A 73 4.93 6.62 -2.25
CA TRP A 73 3.85 7.13 -3.09
C TRP A 73 2.53 7.14 -2.32
N TRP A 74 1.74 8.19 -2.47
CA TRP A 74 0.40 8.30 -1.88
C TRP A 74 -0.48 9.15 -2.78
N ASP A 75 -1.59 8.57 -3.25
CA ASP A 75 -2.60 9.27 -4.03
C ASP A 75 -4.00 8.85 -3.57
N PHE A 76 -4.81 9.83 -3.16
CA PHE A 76 -6.17 9.63 -2.67
C PHE A 76 -7.13 10.54 -3.43
N ARG A 77 -8.21 9.96 -3.97
CA ARG A 77 -9.23 10.68 -4.74
C ARG A 77 -10.57 10.70 -4.03
N ASP A 78 -11.17 11.89 -3.94
CA ASP A 78 -12.55 12.06 -3.47
C ASP A 78 -13.52 11.75 -4.62
N VAL A 79 -13.57 10.48 -4.99
CA VAL A 79 -14.47 9.99 -6.03
C VAL A 79 -15.37 8.91 -5.46
N ARG A 80 -16.63 8.96 -5.87
CA ARG A 80 -17.59 7.85 -5.71
C ARG A 80 -17.72 7.02 -6.98
N SER A 81 -16.86 7.27 -7.97
CA SER A 81 -16.89 6.63 -9.28
C SER A 81 -15.70 5.69 -9.43
N CYS A 82 -15.97 4.44 -9.78
CA CYS A 82 -14.97 3.40 -10.08
C CYS A 82 -14.30 3.64 -11.43
N LYS A 83 -13.52 4.72 -11.51
CA LYS A 83 -12.80 5.11 -12.73
C LYS A 83 -11.35 4.63 -12.75
N ASN A 84 -10.82 4.23 -11.60
CA ASN A 84 -9.48 3.66 -11.49
C ASN A 84 -9.63 2.16 -11.33
N GLU A 85 -9.12 1.44 -12.32
CA GLU A 85 -9.15 -0.01 -12.40
C GLU A 85 -7.71 -0.54 -12.36
N PHE A 86 -7.56 -1.81 -12.03
CA PHE A 86 -6.28 -2.50 -12.13
C PHE A 86 -5.95 -2.87 -13.59
N PRO A 87 -4.66 -2.93 -13.97
CA PRO A 87 -3.49 -2.65 -13.14
C PRO A 87 -3.21 -1.15 -13.00
N ILE A 88 -2.72 -0.74 -11.83
CA ILE A 88 -2.33 0.64 -11.54
C ILE A 88 -0.81 0.76 -11.68
N ILE A 89 -0.33 1.57 -12.62
CA ILE A 89 1.11 1.82 -12.80
C ILE A 89 1.63 2.68 -11.63
N TYR A 90 2.79 2.30 -11.09
CA TYR A 90 3.41 3.03 -9.99
C TYR A 90 3.70 4.50 -10.36
N GLY A 91 3.09 5.41 -9.61
CA GLY A 91 3.25 6.85 -9.77
C GLY A 91 2.33 7.51 -10.78
N ASP A 92 1.48 6.74 -11.47
CA ASP A 92 0.45 7.32 -12.33
C ASP A 92 -0.64 7.98 -11.49
N ALA A 93 -1.05 9.18 -11.89
CA ALA A 93 -2.09 9.90 -11.17
C ALA A 93 -3.44 9.19 -11.29
N LEU A 94 -4.08 8.88 -10.17
CA LEU A 94 -5.45 8.39 -10.18
C LEU A 94 -6.39 9.45 -10.80
N ILE A 95 -7.44 8.99 -11.46
CA ILE A 95 -8.48 9.80 -12.10
C ILE A 95 -9.42 10.36 -11.03
N GLY A 96 -9.68 11.67 -11.13
CA GLY A 96 -10.62 12.39 -10.29
C GLY A 96 -9.98 13.51 -9.47
N PRO A 97 -10.78 14.33 -8.76
CA PRO A 97 -10.26 15.32 -7.83
C PRO A 97 -9.51 14.62 -6.69
N ARG A 98 -8.43 15.24 -6.22
CA ARG A 98 -7.76 14.81 -4.99
C ARG A 98 -8.68 15.10 -3.80
N ALA A 99 -8.63 14.23 -2.79
CA ALA A 99 -9.32 14.52 -1.54
C ALA A 99 -8.59 15.62 -0.76
N ASP A 100 -9.34 16.60 -0.30
CA ASP A 100 -8.79 17.66 0.54
C ASP A 100 -8.38 17.09 1.92
N GLY A 101 -7.20 17.51 2.41
CA GLY A 101 -6.72 17.17 3.75
C GLY A 101 -6.24 15.72 3.96
N THR A 102 -6.19 14.88 2.92
CA THR A 102 -5.76 13.46 3.02
C THR A 102 -4.27 13.25 2.67
N GLY A 103 -3.56 14.33 2.37
CA GLY A 103 -2.15 14.27 1.97
C GLY A 103 -1.96 13.80 0.52
N TYR A 104 -0.73 13.95 0.03
CA TYR A 104 -0.29 13.50 -1.28
C TYR A 104 1.21 13.30 -1.23
N VAL A 105 1.72 12.22 -1.83
CA VAL A 105 3.16 12.02 -1.99
C VAL A 105 3.39 11.65 -3.43
N LYS A 106 4.14 12.49 -4.16
CA LYS A 106 4.56 12.14 -5.52
C LYS A 106 5.48 10.92 -5.45
N ALA A 107 5.25 9.95 -6.34
CA ALA A 107 6.04 8.73 -6.42
C ALA A 107 7.55 9.01 -6.41
N LYS A 108 8.25 8.32 -5.51
CA LYS A 108 9.70 8.35 -5.36
C LYS A 108 10.34 7.15 -6.06
N PRO A 109 11.61 7.23 -6.47
CA PRO A 109 12.31 6.07 -7.02
C PRO A 109 12.32 4.92 -6.02
N LEU A 110 11.78 3.77 -6.42
CA LEU A 110 11.89 2.53 -5.66
C LEU A 110 13.34 2.03 -5.74
N LYS A 111 13.82 1.42 -4.64
CA LYS A 111 15.19 0.93 -4.50
C LYS A 111 15.19 -0.59 -4.61
N GLN A 112 16.18 -1.13 -5.30
CA GLN A 112 16.36 -2.58 -5.36
C GLN A 112 16.73 -3.14 -3.98
N GLY A 113 16.26 -4.35 -3.68
CA GLY A 113 16.52 -5.06 -2.43
C GLY A 113 15.71 -4.59 -1.22
N VAL A 114 14.91 -3.53 -1.37
CA VAL A 114 13.99 -3.03 -0.33
C VAL A 114 12.63 -3.73 -0.49
N VAL A 115 12.06 -4.16 0.64
CA VAL A 115 10.68 -4.64 0.68
C VAL A 115 9.74 -3.45 0.80
N TYR A 116 8.77 -3.40 -0.10
CA TYR A 116 7.72 -2.40 -0.12
C TYR A 116 6.38 -3.06 0.16
N GLN A 117 5.53 -2.35 0.90
CA GLN A 117 4.11 -2.64 0.99
C GLN A 117 3.36 -1.73 0.01
N VAL A 118 2.36 -2.29 -0.67
CA VAL A 118 1.34 -1.53 -1.41
C VAL A 118 0.00 -1.69 -0.70
N GLY A 119 -0.70 -0.58 -0.54
CA GLY A 119 -2.06 -0.52 -0.06
C GLY A 119 -2.99 0.10 -1.10
N THR A 120 -4.22 -0.40 -1.20
CA THR A 120 -5.30 0.26 -1.96
C THR A 120 -6.58 0.28 -1.15
N SER A 121 -7.42 1.29 -1.40
CA SER A 121 -8.80 1.28 -0.88
C SER A 121 -9.81 1.74 -1.92
N GLY A 122 -11.04 1.27 -1.79
CA GLY A 122 -12.17 1.55 -2.67
C GLY A 122 -13.49 1.47 -1.92
N ASP A 123 -14.58 1.20 -2.63
CA ASP A 123 -15.91 1.07 -2.03
C ASP A 123 -16.02 -0.20 -1.16
N GLY A 124 -15.70 -0.08 0.13
CA GLY A 124 -15.66 -1.19 1.08
C GLY A 124 -14.53 -2.20 0.84
N ALA A 125 -13.65 -1.96 -0.13
CA ALA A 125 -12.57 -2.86 -0.53
C ALA A 125 -11.23 -2.35 -0.02
N TYR A 126 -10.42 -3.22 0.58
CA TYR A 126 -9.07 -2.90 1.06
C TYR A 126 -8.06 -3.90 0.51
N GLY A 127 -7.10 -3.41 -0.27
CA GLY A 127 -6.08 -4.24 -0.90
C GLY A 127 -4.75 -4.08 -0.22
N SER A 128 -4.00 -5.17 -0.07
CA SER A 128 -2.62 -5.12 0.41
C SER A 128 -1.73 -6.11 -0.33
N GLY A 129 -0.44 -5.80 -0.43
CA GLY A 129 0.56 -6.74 -0.95
C GLY A 129 1.96 -6.27 -0.62
N TRP A 130 2.91 -7.21 -0.66
CA TRP A 130 4.33 -6.94 -0.38
C TRP A 130 5.18 -7.39 -1.56
N PHE A 131 6.17 -6.59 -1.90
CA PHE A 131 7.04 -6.88 -3.03
C PHE A 131 8.45 -6.34 -2.84
N LYS A 132 9.40 -6.94 -3.55
CA LYS A 132 10.80 -6.52 -3.59
C LYS A 132 11.29 -6.54 -5.03
N ILE A 133 11.94 -5.46 -5.45
CA ILE A 133 12.60 -5.41 -6.76
C ILE A 133 14.00 -6.01 -6.58
N LEU A 134 14.28 -7.10 -7.28
CA LEU A 134 15.56 -7.79 -7.26
C LEU A 134 16.64 -7.02 -8.03
N PRO A 135 17.94 -7.28 -7.77
CA PRO A 135 19.03 -6.62 -8.50
C PRO A 135 18.98 -6.78 -10.03
N ASN A 136 18.40 -7.89 -10.51
CA ASN A 136 18.20 -8.17 -11.93
C ASN A 136 16.95 -7.46 -12.52
N GLY A 137 16.19 -6.72 -11.71
CA GLY A 137 14.98 -6.02 -12.11
C GLY A 137 13.70 -6.86 -12.06
N GLU A 138 13.78 -8.15 -11.73
CA GLU A 138 12.60 -8.97 -11.48
C GLU A 138 11.90 -8.56 -10.17
N ILE A 139 10.60 -8.84 -10.08
CA ILE A 139 9.80 -8.56 -8.88
C ILE A 139 9.54 -9.88 -8.15
N GLU A 140 9.90 -9.90 -6.87
CA GLU A 140 9.52 -10.95 -5.93
C GLU A 140 8.30 -10.46 -5.14
N ASN A 141 7.20 -11.21 -5.14
CA ASN A 141 6.00 -10.91 -4.35
C ASN A 141 5.92 -11.81 -3.13
N TYR A 142 5.42 -11.27 -2.02
CA TYR A 142 5.21 -12.01 -0.78
C TYR A 142 3.71 -12.12 -0.48
N PRO A 143 3.21 -13.32 -0.13
CA PRO A 143 1.80 -13.52 0.19
C PRO A 143 1.40 -12.95 1.57
N ASN A 144 2.38 -12.62 2.40
CA ASN A 144 2.21 -11.99 3.71
C ASN A 144 3.41 -11.06 3.95
N ASP A 145 3.29 -10.18 4.94
CA ASP A 145 4.39 -9.38 5.48
C ASP A 145 5.63 -10.26 5.73
N PRO A 146 6.73 -10.07 4.97
CA PRO A 146 7.95 -10.84 5.13
C PRO A 146 8.88 -10.30 6.23
N THR A 147 8.60 -9.10 6.77
CA THR A 147 9.34 -8.50 7.88
C THR A 147 8.41 -8.12 9.05
N PRO A 148 7.59 -9.08 9.55
CA PRO A 148 6.60 -8.78 10.57
C PRO A 148 7.31 -8.27 11.82
N ALA A 149 6.81 -7.18 12.38
CA ALA A 149 7.39 -6.62 13.59
C ALA A 149 7.34 -7.65 14.73
N ASP A 150 8.46 -7.81 15.44
CA ASP A 150 8.54 -8.67 16.62
C ASP A 150 7.58 -8.16 17.70
N ARG A 151 6.72 -9.04 18.19
CA ARG A 151 5.72 -8.74 19.21
C ARG A 151 5.84 -9.71 20.38
N ASP A 152 5.62 -9.19 21.58
CA ASP A 152 5.54 -10.01 22.78
C ASP A 152 4.24 -10.84 22.82
N GLU A 153 4.09 -11.65 23.87
CA GLU A 153 2.91 -12.50 24.05
C GLU A 153 1.61 -11.70 24.21
N ASP A 154 1.70 -10.43 24.59
CA ASP A 154 0.58 -9.49 24.70
C ASP A 154 0.33 -8.70 23.40
N GLY A 155 1.14 -8.92 22.36
CA GLY A 155 1.02 -8.30 21.04
C GLY A 155 1.64 -6.91 20.93
N TYR A 156 2.36 -6.45 21.96
CA TYR A 156 3.09 -5.18 21.93
C TYR A 156 4.41 -5.34 21.18
N LEU A 157 4.82 -4.27 20.47
CA LEU A 157 6.07 -4.25 19.74
C LEU A 157 7.25 -4.44 20.70
N ILE A 158 8.04 -5.48 20.46
CA ILE A 158 9.34 -5.64 21.08
C ILE A 158 10.26 -4.67 20.34
N LYS A 159 10.70 -3.59 21.02
CA LYS A 159 11.77 -2.76 20.46
C LYS A 159 13.01 -3.64 20.34
N SER A 160 13.42 -3.96 19.12
CA SER A 160 14.81 -4.35 18.87
C SER A 160 15.67 -3.13 19.21
N GLU A 161 16.29 -3.10 20.38
CA GLU A 161 17.38 -2.17 20.64
C GLU A 161 18.44 -2.39 19.54
N PRO A 162 19.03 -1.32 18.96
CA PRO A 162 20.18 -1.50 18.10
C PRO A 162 21.26 -2.17 18.96
N ASP A 163 21.78 -3.30 18.48
CA ASP A 163 22.89 -4.02 19.09
C ASP A 163 24.08 -3.06 19.28
N THR A 164 24.15 -2.42 20.45
CA THR A 164 25.37 -1.78 20.93
C THR A 164 26.30 -2.88 21.42
N GLY A 165 26.73 -3.72 20.48
CA GLY A 165 27.78 -4.71 20.66
C GLY A 165 29.11 -3.98 20.82
N ALA A 166 29.33 -3.44 22.01
CA ALA A 166 30.66 -3.11 22.50
C ALA A 166 31.39 -4.43 22.83
N ASN A 167 32.45 -4.72 22.07
CA ASN A 167 33.77 -5.15 22.56
C ASN A 167 34.79 -5.15 21.43
#